data_AF-A0A0H3U7Z3-F1
#
_entry.id   AF-A0A0H3U7Z3-F1
#
_cell.length_a   1.000
_cell.length_b   1.000
_cell.length_c   1.000
_cell.angle_alpha   90.00
_cell.angle_beta   90.00
_cell.angle_gamma   90.00
#
_symmetry.space_group_name_H-M   'P 1'
#
loop_
_entity.id
_entity.type
_entity.pdbx_description
1 polymer ?
#
loop_
_entity_poly.entity_id
_entity_poly.type
_entity_poly.pdbx_seq_one_letter_code
_entity_poly.pdbx_strand_id
1 'polypeptide(L)'
;MSRIYNGIERPDYTPGKMTTFKSDEIFVFGSNLAGMHGGGAARFAHDYLGAQWGVGVGMTGQCYAIPTMHGGVDVIKPYVDEFIEYARQHTEFFFYVTRIGCGIAGFKDSEIAPMFEAASALDNVCLPKSFVDTYNK
;
A
#
# COMPACT_ATOMS: atom_id res chain seq x y z
N MET A 1 -4.10 10.16 -16.92
CA MET A 1 -3.05 11.08 -16.46
C MET A 1 -1.94 10.21 -15.88
N SER A 2 -0.69 10.54 -16.20
CA SER A 2 0.50 9.76 -15.88
C SER A 2 1.66 10.69 -15.57
N ARG A 3 2.64 10.17 -14.82
CA ARG A 3 3.88 10.84 -14.42
C ARG A 3 5.09 10.00 -14.81
N ILE A 4 6.25 10.65 -14.92
CA ILE A 4 7.52 9.95 -15.14
C ILE A 4 8.25 9.83 -13.81
N TYR A 5 8.61 8.60 -13.42
CA TYR A 5 9.43 8.32 -12.24
C TYR A 5 10.54 7.33 -12.62
N ASN A 6 11.79 7.65 -12.28
CA ASN A 6 12.99 6.89 -12.70
C ASN A 6 13.02 6.56 -14.21
N GLY A 7 12.59 7.52 -15.05
CA GLY A 7 12.54 7.36 -16.52
C GLY A 7 11.42 6.45 -17.03
N ILE A 8 10.52 6.00 -16.15
CA ILE A 8 9.43 5.07 -16.47
C ILE A 8 8.09 5.78 -16.30
N GLU A 9 7.16 5.60 -17.24
CA GLU A 9 5.79 6.08 -17.10
C GLU A 9 5.04 5.30 -16.00
N ARG A 10 4.42 6.06 -15.09
CA ARG A 10 3.63 5.58 -13.95
C ARG A 10 2.27 6.27 -13.91
N PRO A 11 1.23 5.65 -13.36
CA PRO A 11 -0.05 6.32 -13.18
C PRO A 11 0.03 7.33 -12.02
N ASP A 12 -0.86 8.32 -12.04
CA ASP A 12 -1.00 9.29 -10.95
C ASP A 12 -1.71 8.70 -9.72
N TYR A 13 -2.53 7.67 -9.94
CA TYR A 13 -3.27 6.98 -8.89
C TYR A 13 -3.15 5.47 -9.04
N THR A 14 -3.17 4.75 -7.92
CA THR A 14 -3.11 3.29 -7.91
C THR A 14 -4.29 2.72 -8.72
N PRO A 15 -4.05 1.96 -9.79
CA PRO A 15 -5.11 1.32 -10.55
C PRO A 15 -5.90 0.33 -9.69
N GLY A 16 -7.22 0.28 -9.85
CA GLY A 16 -8.07 -0.65 -9.09
C GLY A 16 -7.79 -2.13 -9.37
N LYS A 17 -7.19 -2.44 -10.52
CA LYS A 17 -6.74 -3.79 -10.88
C LYS A 17 -5.33 -3.71 -11.46
N MET A 18 -4.38 -4.38 -10.81
CA MET A 18 -3.00 -4.51 -11.27
C MET A 18 -2.72 -6.00 -11.48
N THR A 19 -2.24 -6.37 -12.66
CA THR A 19 -1.98 -7.77 -13.04
C THR A 19 -0.54 -8.02 -13.46
N THR A 20 0.24 -6.97 -13.61
CA THR A 20 1.63 -7.02 -14.07
C THR A 20 2.43 -5.98 -13.30
N PHE A 21 3.61 -6.37 -12.82
CA PHE A 21 4.51 -5.52 -12.07
C PHE A 21 5.90 -5.54 -12.71
N LYS A 22 6.50 -4.36 -12.84
CA LYS A 22 7.92 -4.22 -13.17
C LYS A 22 8.75 -4.59 -11.95
N SER A 23 10.04 -4.85 -12.15
CA SER A 23 10.94 -5.29 -11.08
C SER A 23 11.04 -4.31 -9.90
N ASP A 24 10.84 -3.03 -10.16
CA ASP A 24 10.92 -1.96 -9.17
C ASP A 24 9.57 -1.57 -8.55
N GLU A 25 8.48 -2.19 -8.98
CA GLU A 25 7.14 -1.90 -8.47
C GLU A 25 6.83 -2.75 -7.24
N ILE A 26 6.36 -2.12 -6.17
CA ILE A 26 6.03 -2.80 -4.91
C ILE A 26 4.52 -2.65 -4.64
N PHE A 27 3.86 -3.78 -4.41
CA PHE A 27 2.43 -3.80 -4.06
C PHE A 27 2.24 -3.64 -2.55
N VAL A 28 1.63 -2.53 -2.13
CA VAL A 28 1.38 -2.26 -0.70
C VAL A 28 -0.04 -2.66 -0.33
N PHE A 29 -0.17 -3.61 0.60
CA PHE A 29 -1.43 -4.26 0.91
C PHE A 29 -1.71 -4.34 2.41
N GLY A 30 -2.99 -4.44 2.75
CA GLY A 30 -3.44 -4.67 4.12
C GLY A 30 -3.28 -6.14 4.52
N SER A 31 -2.62 -6.40 5.65
CA SER A 31 -2.41 -7.73 6.24
C SER A 31 -2.99 -7.84 7.66
N ASN A 32 -2.77 -8.98 8.31
CA ASN A 32 -2.87 -9.15 9.76
C ASN A 32 -1.47 -9.40 10.34
N LEU A 33 -1.30 -9.21 11.65
CA LEU A 33 0.01 -9.34 12.31
C LEU A 33 0.64 -10.74 12.14
N ALA A 34 -0.20 -11.78 12.03
CA ALA A 34 0.25 -13.16 11.83
C ALA A 34 0.61 -13.48 10.36
N GLY A 35 0.49 -12.53 9.43
CA GLY A 35 0.79 -12.73 8.01
C GLY A 35 -0.07 -13.81 7.34
N MET A 36 -1.31 -14.02 7.80
CA MET A 36 -2.23 -14.95 7.16
C MET A 36 -2.88 -14.29 5.95
N HIS A 37 -2.28 -14.49 4.78
CA HIS A 37 -2.66 -13.83 3.53
C HIS A 37 -3.78 -14.58 2.78
N GLY A 38 -4.87 -14.89 3.48
CA GLY A 38 -5.92 -15.79 2.97
C GLY A 38 -7.01 -15.14 2.09
N GLY A 39 -7.15 -13.81 2.09
CA GLY A 39 -8.23 -13.13 1.38
C GLY A 39 -7.86 -11.79 0.74
N GLY A 40 -8.66 -11.38 -0.24
CA GLY A 40 -8.57 -10.06 -0.88
C GLY A 40 -7.18 -9.74 -1.46
N ALA A 41 -6.73 -8.51 -1.24
CA ALA A 41 -5.42 -8.04 -1.70
C ALA A 41 -4.26 -8.87 -1.10
N ALA A 42 -4.38 -9.33 0.15
CA ALA A 42 -3.35 -10.17 0.77
C ALA A 42 -3.19 -11.51 0.04
N ARG A 43 -4.31 -12.15 -0.34
CA ARG A 43 -4.26 -13.39 -1.13
C ARG A 43 -3.61 -13.18 -2.48
N PHE A 44 -3.93 -12.07 -3.16
CA PHE A 44 -3.27 -11.73 -4.42
C PHE A 44 -1.76 -11.52 -4.24
N ALA A 45 -1.35 -10.79 -3.20
CA ALA A 45 0.05 -10.58 -2.87
C ALA A 45 0.79 -11.91 -2.65
N HIS A 46 0.16 -12.86 -1.95
CA HIS A 46 0.74 -14.19 -1.71
C HIS A 46 0.83 -15.03 -2.99
N ASP A 47 -0.28 -15.17 -3.72
CA ASP A 47 -0.39 -16.09 -4.86
C ASP A 47 0.45 -15.64 -6.06
N TYR A 48 0.63 -14.32 -6.27
CA TYR A 48 1.21 -13.79 -7.50
C TYR A 48 2.48 -12.96 -7.32
N LEU A 49 2.70 -12.38 -6.14
CA LEU A 49 3.81 -11.45 -5.90
C LEU A 49 4.79 -11.94 -4.82
N GLY A 50 4.59 -13.17 -4.32
CA GLY A 50 5.52 -13.84 -3.42
C GLY A 50 5.49 -13.31 -1.99
N ALA A 51 4.42 -12.65 -1.55
CA ALA A 51 4.26 -12.28 -0.15
C ALA A 51 4.26 -13.53 0.73
N GLN A 52 5.27 -13.69 1.57
CA GLN A 52 5.48 -14.88 2.39
C GLN A 52 4.38 -15.02 3.44
N TRP A 53 3.87 -16.24 3.59
CA TRP A 53 2.96 -16.57 4.68
C TRP A 53 3.66 -16.39 6.02
N GLY A 54 2.99 -15.80 7.00
CA GLY A 54 3.59 -15.50 8.32
C GLY A 54 4.25 -14.12 8.42
N VAL A 55 4.43 -13.40 7.31
CA VAL A 55 5.03 -12.06 7.31
C VAL A 55 3.94 -10.98 7.19
N GLY A 56 3.49 -10.47 8.33
CA GLY A 56 2.40 -9.50 8.41
C GLY A 56 2.80 -8.02 8.31
N VAL A 57 4.10 -7.71 8.34
CA VAL A 57 4.63 -6.35 8.44
C VAL A 57 5.86 -6.20 7.54
N GLY A 58 5.95 -5.10 6.81
CA GLY A 58 7.14 -4.73 6.03
C GLY A 58 7.27 -5.46 4.69
N MET A 59 8.48 -5.43 4.13
CA MET A 59 8.78 -6.04 2.83
C MET A 59 8.62 -7.55 2.84
N THR A 60 7.95 -8.07 1.80
CA THR A 60 7.75 -9.52 1.61
C THR A 60 7.46 -9.83 0.14
N GLY A 61 8.34 -10.58 -0.52
CA GLY A 61 8.29 -10.74 -1.98
C GLY A 61 8.40 -9.39 -2.71
N GLN A 62 7.58 -9.18 -3.73
CA GLN A 62 7.40 -7.90 -4.42
C GLN A 62 6.28 -7.06 -3.79
N CYS A 63 6.14 -7.12 -2.46
CA CYS A 63 5.09 -6.46 -1.70
C CYS A 63 5.61 -5.80 -0.43
N TYR A 64 4.80 -4.91 0.12
CA TYR A 64 4.95 -4.36 1.47
C TYR A 64 3.64 -4.55 2.24
N ALA A 65 3.71 -5.22 3.39
CA ALA A 65 2.56 -5.55 4.23
C ALA A 65 2.35 -4.49 5.32
N ILE A 66 1.12 -3.98 5.44
CA ILE A 66 0.69 -3.10 6.54
C ILE A 66 -0.41 -3.80 7.33
N PRO A 67 -0.21 -4.12 8.62
CA PRO A 67 -1.21 -4.80 9.42
C PRO A 67 -2.40 -3.87 9.70
N THR A 68 -3.60 -4.29 9.31
CA THR A 68 -4.84 -3.51 9.47
C THR A 68 -5.96 -4.27 10.15
N MET A 69 -5.77 -5.58 10.40
CA MET A 69 -6.78 -6.42 11.05
C MET A 69 -6.55 -6.55 12.56
N HIS A 70 -6.13 -5.47 13.21
CA HIS A 70 -5.93 -5.44 14.66
C HIS A 70 -6.27 -4.04 15.19
N GLY A 71 -7.14 -3.96 16.21
CA GLY A 71 -7.53 -2.70 16.82
C GLY A 71 -8.18 -1.68 15.87
N GLY A 72 -8.07 -0.40 16.22
CA GLY A 72 -8.59 0.72 15.44
C GLY A 72 -7.50 1.49 14.69
N VAL A 73 -7.89 2.64 14.15
CA VAL A 73 -7.00 3.53 13.37
C VAL A 73 -5.69 3.89 14.08
N ASP A 74 -5.74 4.10 15.40
CA ASP A 74 -4.57 4.51 16.19
C ASP A 74 -3.44 3.48 16.22
N VAL A 75 -3.77 2.18 16.14
CA VAL A 75 -2.75 1.12 16.13
C VAL A 75 -2.23 0.82 14.72
N ILE A 76 -2.97 1.24 13.69
CA ILE A 76 -2.55 1.12 12.28
C ILE A 76 -1.55 2.20 11.92
N LYS A 77 -1.75 3.43 12.43
CA LYS A 77 -0.96 4.61 12.07
C LYS A 77 0.56 4.40 12.18
N PRO A 78 1.12 3.79 13.24
CA PRO A 78 2.57 3.58 13.34
C PRO A 78 3.14 2.77 12.16
N TYR A 79 2.41 1.76 11.67
CA TYR A 79 2.85 0.97 10.52
C TYR A 79 2.77 1.73 9.19
N VAL A 80 1.83 2.68 9.08
CA VAL A 80 1.77 3.59 7.93
C VAL A 80 2.95 4.56 7.98
N ASP A 81 3.28 5.09 9.16
CA ASP A 81 4.44 5.97 9.35
C ASP A 81 5.75 5.24 9.00
N GLU A 82 5.90 3.98 9.42
CA GLU A 82 7.03 3.11 9.05
C GLU A 82 7.12 2.88 7.53
N PHE A 83 5.98 2.63 6.87
CA PHE A 83 5.92 2.51 5.42
C PHE A 83 6.39 3.80 4.72
N ILE A 84 5.92 4.97 5.18
CA ILE A 84 6.28 6.26 4.58
C ILE A 84 7.77 6.53 4.72
N GLU A 85 8.36 6.24 5.88
CA GLU A 85 9.80 6.37 6.09
C GLU A 85 10.58 5.38 5.22
N TYR A 86 10.11 4.14 5.10
CA TYR A 86 10.71 3.15 4.20
C TYR A 86 10.68 3.64 2.75
N ALA A 87 9.52 4.11 2.26
CA ALA A 87 9.39 4.61 0.90
C ALA A 87 10.30 5.81 0.63
N ARG A 88 10.48 6.70 1.61
CA ARG A 88 11.40 7.84 1.53
C ARG A 88 12.86 7.42 1.38
N GLN A 89 13.27 6.34 2.04
CA GLN A 89 14.64 5.82 1.99
C GLN A 89 14.92 4.95 0.76
N HIS A 90 13.88 4.37 0.15
CA HIS A 90 13.98 3.41 -0.94
C HIS A 90 13.46 3.97 -2.27
N THR A 91 14.13 4.99 -2.79
CA THR A 91 13.77 5.65 -4.06
C THR A 91 14.01 4.77 -5.30
N GLU A 92 14.69 3.64 -5.16
CA GLU A 92 14.79 2.63 -6.21
C GLU A 92 13.45 1.95 -6.51
N PHE A 93 12.48 2.00 -5.60
CA PHE A 93 11.17 1.37 -5.73
C PHE A 93 10.06 2.37 -6.04
N PHE A 94 8.98 1.87 -6.63
CA PHE A 94 7.73 2.58 -6.84
C PHE A 94 6.56 1.82 -6.18
N PHE A 95 5.93 2.43 -5.19
CA PHE A 95 4.96 1.78 -4.32
C PHE A 95 3.53 2.06 -4.78
N TYR A 96 2.76 1.00 -5.02
CA TYR A 96 1.31 1.08 -5.26
C TYR A 96 0.53 0.79 -3.98
N VAL A 97 0.03 1.84 -3.35
CA VAL A 97 -0.83 1.72 -2.16
C VAL A 97 -2.23 1.33 -2.60
N THR A 98 -2.72 0.19 -2.11
CA THR A 98 -4.11 -0.23 -2.31
C THR A 98 -5.04 0.52 -1.36
N ARG A 99 -6.36 0.30 -1.45
CA ARG A 99 -7.31 0.75 -0.41
C ARG A 99 -7.15 -0.09 0.87
N ILE A 100 -5.98 0.03 1.49
CA ILE A 100 -5.54 -0.71 2.68
C ILE A 100 -6.58 -0.53 3.80
N GLY A 101 -6.93 -1.62 4.49
CA GLY A 101 -7.96 -1.63 5.53
C GLY A 101 -9.42 -1.47 5.06
N CYS A 102 -9.67 -1.03 3.83
CA CYS A 102 -11.04 -0.67 3.37
C CYS A 102 -11.80 -1.81 2.68
N GLY A 103 -11.19 -3.00 2.61
CA GLY A 103 -11.82 -4.23 2.12
C GLY A 103 -12.35 -5.09 3.27
N ILE A 104 -11.61 -6.15 3.60
CA ILE A 104 -12.01 -7.13 4.61
C ILE A 104 -12.05 -6.54 6.03
N ALA A 105 -11.13 -5.63 6.37
CA ALA A 105 -11.09 -5.00 7.70
C ALA A 105 -12.23 -3.98 7.91
N GLY A 106 -12.89 -3.53 6.83
CA GLY A 106 -14.14 -2.77 6.91
C GLY A 106 -14.03 -1.27 7.23
N PHE A 107 -12.82 -0.71 7.26
CA PHE A 107 -12.64 0.73 7.44
C PHE A 107 -13.14 1.52 6.23
N LYS A 108 -13.53 2.77 6.45
CA LYS A 108 -13.84 3.72 5.38
C LYS A 108 -12.56 4.41 4.91
N ASP A 109 -12.57 4.86 3.66
CA ASP A 109 -11.46 5.66 3.12
C ASP A 109 -11.20 6.90 3.98
N SER A 110 -12.24 7.53 4.54
CA SER A 110 -12.09 8.69 5.45
C SER A 110 -11.39 8.37 6.78
N GLU A 111 -11.32 7.09 7.17
CA GLU A 111 -10.65 6.66 8.41
C GLU A 111 -9.17 6.33 8.16
N ILE A 112 -8.84 5.79 6.98
CA ILE A 112 -7.47 5.36 6.63
C ILE A 112 -6.71 6.43 5.87
N ALA A 113 -7.33 7.11 4.90
CA ALA A 113 -6.67 8.06 4.02
C ALA A 113 -5.87 9.12 4.80
N PRO A 114 -6.38 9.78 5.88
CA PRO A 114 -5.60 10.77 6.63
C PRO A 114 -4.20 10.32 7.08
N MET A 115 -3.99 9.02 7.31
CA MET A 115 -2.66 8.49 7.67
C MET A 115 -1.64 8.55 6.53
N PHE A 116 -2.12 8.52 5.28
CA PHE A 116 -1.30 8.52 4.07
C PHE A 116 -1.08 9.93 3.48
N GLU A 117 -1.55 10.98 4.14
CA GLU A 117 -1.41 12.36 3.64
C GLU A 117 0.07 12.71 3.36
N ALA A 118 0.97 12.38 4.29
CA ALA A 118 2.40 12.63 4.11
C ALA A 118 3.02 11.81 2.95
N ALA A 119 2.41 10.67 2.58
CA ALA A 119 2.85 9.88 1.43
C ALA A 119 2.52 10.55 0.09
N SER A 120 1.55 11.48 0.05
CA SER A 120 1.19 12.21 -1.17
C SER A 120 2.30 13.14 -1.68
N ALA A 121 3.24 13.51 -0.81
CA ALA A 121 4.42 14.30 -1.15
C ALA A 121 5.59 13.46 -1.70
N LEU A 122 5.46 12.12 -1.72
CA LEU A 122 6.50 11.23 -2.22
C LEU A 122 6.24 10.85 -3.69
N ASP A 123 7.18 11.20 -4.57
CA ASP A 123 7.08 10.91 -6.00
C ASP A 123 7.02 9.42 -6.32
N ASN A 124 7.55 8.58 -5.42
CA ASN A 124 7.62 7.14 -5.56
C ASN A 124 6.46 6.39 -4.89
N VAL A 125 5.48 7.10 -4.32
CA VAL A 125 4.27 6.50 -3.77
C VAL A 125 3.07 6.89 -4.62
N CYS A 126 2.33 5.88 -5.08
CA CYS A 126 1.08 6.02 -5.81
C CYS A 126 -0.06 5.67 -4.86
N LEU A 127 -0.97 6.61 -4.63
CA LEU A 127 -2.11 6.42 -3.73
C LEU A 127 -3.39 6.09 -4.52
N PRO A 128 -4.37 5.40 -3.92
CA PRO A 128 -5.70 5.29 -4.52
C PRO A 128 -6.30 6.68 -4.73
N LYS A 129 -6.96 6.90 -5.87
CA LYS A 129 -7.66 8.16 -6.13
C LYS A 129 -8.63 8.53 -5.01
N SER A 130 -9.33 7.54 -4.46
CA SER A 130 -10.31 7.75 -3.40
C SER A 130 -9.69 8.21 -2.08
N PHE A 131 -8.41 7.91 -1.82
CA PHE A 131 -7.69 8.49 -0.67
C PHE A 131 -7.34 9.94 -0.94
N VAL A 132 -6.81 10.26 -2.12
CA VAL A 132 -6.46 11.63 -2.51
C VAL A 132 -7.67 12.56 -2.52
N ASP A 133 -8.81 12.06 -3.00
CA ASP A 133 -10.08 12.82 -3.01
C ASP A 133 -10.61 13.13 -1.59
N THR A 134 -10.05 12.55 -0.52
CA THR A 134 -10.42 12.91 0.86
C THR A 134 -9.76 14.20 1.35
N TYR A 135 -8.56 14.55 0.86
CA TYR A 135 -7.82 15.74 1.28
C TYR A 135 -8.24 17.01 0.54
N ASN A 136 -8.73 16.86 -0.69
CA ASN A 136 -9.11 17.97 -1.57
C ASN A 136 -10.55 18.48 -1.30
N LYS A 137 -11.03 18.38 -0.05
CA LYS A 137 -12.38 18.81 0.36
C LYS A 137 -12.35 20.13 1.10
#